data_AF-A0A3P1WNI6-F1
#
_entry.id   AF-A0A3P1WNI6-F1
#
_cell.length_a   1.000
_cell.length_b   1.000
_cell.length_c   1.000
_cell.angle_alpha   90.00
_cell.angle_beta   90.00
_cell.angle_gamma   90.00
#
_symmetry.space_group_name_H-M   'P 1'
#
loop_
_entity.id
_entity.type
_entity.pdbx_description
1 polymer ?
#
loop_
_entity_poly.entity_id
_entity_poly.type
_entity_poly.pdbx_seq_one_letter_code
_entity_poly.pdbx_strand_id
1 'polypeptide(L)'
;MVDLEFSRDAAGVKAKESWHDADTFAIIGSESTRMTPRGAFSDSPLGEKLDGVVTLREVFTSFRLDVSNVILEFSDACAVLGSGTESAVSNMDSTEIRSSSEFKNIESRLGGEGG
;
A
#
# COMPACT_ATOMS: atom_id res chain seq x y z
N MET A 1 -7.34 -27.32 -29.36
CA MET A 1 -8.12 -26.24 -28.73
C MET A 1 -7.16 -25.55 -27.78
N VAL A 2 -6.89 -24.26 -28.00
CA VAL A 2 -5.98 -23.51 -27.11
C VAL A 2 -6.85 -23.02 -25.95
N ASP A 3 -6.57 -23.49 -24.74
CA ASP A 3 -7.19 -22.98 -23.52
C ASP A 3 -6.85 -21.49 -23.40
N LEU A 4 -7.88 -20.64 -23.38
CA LEU A 4 -7.73 -19.19 -23.25
C LEU A 4 -7.71 -18.87 -21.75
N GLU A 5 -6.59 -19.17 -21.11
CA GLU A 5 -6.37 -18.89 -19.69
C GLU A 5 -5.84 -17.46 -19.48
N PHE A 6 -6.31 -16.78 -18.43
CA PHE A 6 -5.80 -15.48 -18.06
C PHE A 6 -4.36 -15.62 -17.54
N SER A 7 -3.39 -15.17 -18.34
CA SER A 7 -1.98 -15.16 -17.92
C SER A 7 -1.69 -13.92 -17.06
N ARG A 8 -1.54 -14.16 -15.75
CA ARG A 8 -1.13 -13.16 -14.75
C ARG A 8 0.21 -12.49 -15.08
N ASP A 9 1.16 -13.29 -15.56
CA ASP A 9 2.48 -12.83 -15.99
C ASP A 9 2.37 -11.93 -17.22
N ALA A 10 1.55 -12.30 -18.21
CA ALA A 10 1.33 -11.47 -19.40
C ALA A 10 0.58 -10.16 -19.10
N ALA A 11 -0.30 -10.17 -18.09
CA ALA A 11 -1.01 -8.98 -17.60
C ALA A 11 -0.15 -8.10 -16.66
N GLY A 12 1.07 -8.53 -16.32
CA GLY A 12 1.96 -7.80 -15.40
C GLY A 12 1.45 -7.76 -13.96
N VAL A 13 0.50 -8.64 -13.59
CA VAL A 13 -0.07 -8.72 -12.24
C VAL A 13 0.91 -9.45 -11.34
N LYS A 14 1.91 -8.72 -10.85
CA LYS A 14 2.77 -9.20 -9.76
C LYS A 14 2.03 -9.03 -8.44
N ALA A 15 1.17 -10.00 -8.15
CA ALA A 15 0.50 -10.08 -6.87
C ALA A 15 1.58 -10.16 -5.78
N LYS A 16 1.60 -9.17 -4.90
CA LYS A 16 2.14 -9.26 -3.53
C LYS A 16 3.64 -9.05 -3.31
N GLU A 17 4.55 -9.43 -4.20
CA GLU A 17 5.99 -9.50 -3.84
C GLU A 17 6.69 -8.13 -3.60
N SER A 18 6.05 -7.00 -3.88
CA SER A 18 6.74 -5.70 -3.89
C SER A 18 6.08 -4.56 -3.11
N TRP A 19 5.04 -4.82 -2.31
CA TRP A 19 4.38 -3.74 -1.55
C TRP A 19 5.08 -3.46 -0.21
N HIS A 20 6.41 -3.48 -0.22
CA HIS A 20 7.27 -3.09 0.89
C HIS A 20 7.19 -1.57 1.16
N ASP A 21 6.62 -0.81 0.23
CA ASP A 21 6.45 0.64 0.37
C ASP A 21 5.53 0.97 1.55
N ALA A 22 4.49 0.18 1.81
CA ALA A 22 3.62 0.37 2.98
C ALA A 22 4.43 0.27 4.28
N ASP A 23 5.18 -0.82 4.47
CA ASP A 23 6.02 -1.03 5.64
C ASP A 23 7.13 0.02 5.74
N THR A 24 7.71 0.41 4.61
CA THR A 24 8.76 1.44 4.56
C THR A 24 8.22 2.80 5.00
N PHE A 25 7.06 3.22 4.49
CA PHE A 25 6.41 4.44 4.92
C PHE A 25 5.95 4.37 6.38
N ALA A 26 5.47 3.22 6.86
CA ALA A 26 5.11 3.03 8.26
C ALA A 26 6.31 3.22 9.20
N ILE A 27 7.47 2.64 8.85
CA ILE A 27 8.72 2.78 9.63
C ILE A 27 9.20 4.24 9.62
N ILE A 28 9.26 4.87 8.45
CA ILE A 28 9.69 6.27 8.33
C ILE A 28 8.72 7.20 9.08
N GLY A 29 7.42 6.98 8.95
CA GLY A 29 6.38 7.71 9.69
C GLY A 29 6.57 7.59 11.19
N SER A 30 6.74 6.36 11.70
CA SER A 30 7.00 6.10 13.11
C SER A 30 8.25 6.82 13.62
N GLU A 31 9.38 6.72 12.91
CA GLU A 31 10.63 7.36 13.33
C GLU A 31 10.59 8.90 13.21
N SER A 32 9.88 9.43 12.21
CA SER A 32 9.66 10.89 12.10
C SER A 32 8.89 11.44 13.31
N THR A 33 7.94 10.69 13.87
CA THR A 33 7.25 11.03 15.14
C THR A 33 8.12 10.91 16.40
N ARG A 34 9.39 10.49 16.28
CA ARG A 34 10.39 10.52 17.37
C ARG A 34 11.41 11.65 17.30
N MET A 35 11.56 12.30 16.14
CA MET A 35 12.45 13.47 15.96
C MET A 35 12.06 14.70 16.81
N THR A 36 12.95 15.17 17.68
CA THR A 36 12.74 16.39 18.46
C THR A 36 13.40 17.61 17.76
N PRO A 37 12.63 18.68 17.43
CA PRO A 37 13.20 19.88 16.81
C PRO A 37 14.06 20.71 17.76
N ARG A 38 13.96 20.49 19.08
CA ARG A 38 14.47 21.43 20.10
C ARG A 38 15.97 21.71 19.95
N GLY A 39 16.75 20.68 19.62
CA GLY A 39 18.20 20.80 19.41
C GLY A 39 18.61 21.51 18.12
N ALA A 40 17.69 21.72 17.17
CA ALA A 40 17.97 22.43 15.92
C ALA A 40 17.94 23.95 16.08
N PHE A 41 17.44 24.47 17.20
CA PHE A 41 17.27 25.91 17.44
C PHE A 41 18.20 26.41 18.54
N SER A 42 19.10 27.32 18.19
CA SER A 42 19.96 28.04 19.14
C SER A 42 19.20 29.17 19.84
N ASP A 43 19.35 29.28 21.16
CA ASP A 43 18.88 30.43 21.94
C ASP A 43 19.87 31.61 21.91
N SER A 44 21.04 31.44 21.27
CA SER A 44 22.10 32.45 21.17
C SER A 44 22.05 33.21 19.82
N PRO A 45 22.27 34.54 19.78
CA PRO A 45 22.63 35.45 20.88
C PRO A 45 21.44 36.22 21.46
N LEU A 46 20.21 35.75 21.26
CA LEU A 46 18.99 36.57 21.36
C LEU A 46 18.59 37.00 22.78
N GLY A 47 19.22 36.45 23.82
CA GLY A 47 18.97 36.87 25.21
C GLY A 47 17.50 36.69 25.59
N GLU A 48 16.86 37.70 26.18
CA GLU A 48 15.43 37.67 26.59
C GLU A 48 14.44 37.76 25.40
N LYS A 49 14.90 38.03 24.17
CA LYS A 49 14.03 38.14 22.98
C LYS A 49 13.84 36.79 22.29
N LEU A 50 13.33 35.80 23.03
CA LEU A 50 13.15 34.43 22.52
C LEU A 50 11.78 34.16 21.89
N ASP A 51 10.81 35.09 21.95
CA ASP A 51 9.44 34.86 21.46
C ASP A 51 9.39 34.37 20.00
N GLY A 52 10.25 34.91 19.14
CA GLY A 52 10.36 34.46 17.74
C GLY A 52 10.93 33.04 17.62
N VAL A 53 11.86 32.65 18.50
CA VAL A 53 12.44 31.29 18.54
C VAL A 53 11.43 30.30 19.11
N VAL A 54 10.65 30.70 20.11
CA VAL A 54 9.56 29.90 20.68
C VAL A 54 8.49 29.65 19.61
N THR A 55 8.04 30.71 18.94
CA THR A 55 7.06 30.60 17.84
C THR A 55 7.59 29.69 16.72
N LEU A 56 8.86 29.85 16.33
CA LEU A 56 9.48 29.01 15.30
C LEU A 56 9.55 27.53 15.72
N ARG A 57 9.87 27.25 16.99
CA ARG A 57 9.88 25.88 17.55
C ARG A 57 8.49 25.24 17.51
N GLU A 58 7.45 26.00 17.84
CA GLU A 58 6.06 25.52 17.79
C GLU A 58 5.63 25.21 16.36
N VAL A 59 5.85 26.14 15.43
CA VAL A 59 5.54 25.96 14.01
C VAL A 59 6.27 24.74 13.44
N PHE A 60 7.55 24.57 13.76
CA PHE A 60 8.32 23.43 13.27
C PHE A 60 7.86 22.11 13.87
N THR A 61 7.41 22.12 15.13
CA THR A 61 6.82 20.94 15.79
C THR A 61 5.54 20.52 15.07
N SER A 62 4.65 21.48 14.77
CA SER A 62 3.42 21.21 14.01
C SER A 62 3.72 20.72 12.60
N PHE A 63 4.61 21.41 11.87
CA PHE A 63 5.02 21.00 10.52
C PHE A 63 5.54 19.56 10.49
N ARG A 64 6.37 19.19 11.47
CA ARG A 64 6.90 17.84 11.58
C ARG A 64 5.81 16.80 11.85
N LEU A 65 4.80 17.12 12.66
CA LEU A 65 3.66 16.24 12.87
C LEU A 65 2.84 16.08 11.58
N ASP A 66 2.61 17.17 10.85
CA ASP A 66 1.89 17.15 9.58
C ASP A 66 2.61 16.26 8.54
N VAL A 67 3.93 16.41 8.41
CA VAL A 67 4.74 15.56 7.52
C VAL A 67 4.68 14.09 7.96
N SER A 68 4.73 13.82 9.27
CA SER A 68 4.62 12.45 9.78
C SER A 68 3.27 11.83 9.43
N ASN A 69 2.18 12.60 9.55
CA ASN A 69 0.84 12.14 9.19
C ASN A 69 0.72 11.87 7.69
N VAL A 70 1.26 12.76 6.84
CA VAL A 70 1.27 12.54 5.38
C VAL A 70 2.01 11.26 5.01
N ILE A 71 3.14 10.96 5.66
CA ILE A 71 3.89 9.72 5.43
C ILE A 71 3.06 8.48 5.83
N LEU A 72 2.35 8.54 6.96
CA LEU A 72 1.49 7.45 7.40
C LEU A 72 0.28 7.24 6.46
N GLU A 73 -0.29 8.32 5.93
CA GLU A 73 -1.34 8.22 4.91
C GLU A 73 -0.85 7.55 3.62
N PHE A 74 0.41 7.76 3.22
CA PHE A 74 1.00 7.00 2.11
C PHE A 74 1.15 5.52 2.45
N SER A 75 1.54 5.18 3.68
CA SER A 75 1.54 3.79 4.14
C SER A 75 0.15 3.15 4.03
N ASP A 76 -0.88 3.84 4.50
CA ASP A 76 -2.27 3.35 4.46
C ASP A 76 -2.78 3.23 3.02
N ALA A 77 -2.53 4.22 2.17
CA ALA A 77 -2.85 4.15 0.73
C ALA A 77 -2.15 2.96 0.07
N CYS A 78 -0.89 2.71 0.42
CA CYS A 78 -0.17 1.54 -0.05
C CYS A 78 -0.85 0.25 0.46
N ALA A 79 -1.17 0.14 1.74
CA ALA A 79 -1.85 -1.04 2.28
C ALA A 79 -3.22 -1.30 1.58
N VAL A 80 -4.01 -0.26 1.34
CA VAL A 80 -5.32 -0.35 0.66
C VAL A 80 -5.19 -0.84 -0.78
N LEU A 81 -4.29 -0.26 -1.57
CA LEU A 81 -4.13 -0.71 -2.95
C LEU A 81 -3.54 -2.13 -3.04
N GLY A 82 -2.67 -2.52 -2.10
CA GLY A 82 -2.14 -3.88 -1.99
C GLY A 82 -3.26 -4.91 -1.72
N SER A 83 -4.13 -4.63 -0.75
CA SER A 83 -5.28 -5.49 -0.42
C SER A 83 -6.35 -5.53 -1.53
N GLY A 84 -6.56 -4.43 -2.25
CA GLY A 84 -7.45 -4.40 -3.42
C GLY A 84 -6.94 -5.29 -4.56
N THR A 85 -5.63 -5.33 -4.76
CA THR A 85 -4.98 -6.23 -5.72
C THR A 85 -5.15 -7.69 -5.30
N GLU A 86 -4.95 -8.02 -4.03
CA GLU A 86 -5.20 -9.38 -3.49
C GLU A 86 -6.65 -9.84 -3.71
N SER A 87 -7.61 -8.97 -3.44
CA SER A 87 -9.03 -9.26 -3.64
C SER A 87 -9.38 -9.48 -5.11
N ALA A 88 -8.84 -8.66 -6.02
CA ALA A 88 -9.06 -8.81 -7.46
C ALA A 88 -8.46 -10.13 -7.99
N VAL A 89 -7.26 -10.49 -7.54
CA VAL A 89 -6.57 -11.74 -7.87
C VAL A 89 -7.40 -12.95 -7.42
N SER A 90 -7.88 -12.95 -6.18
CA SER A 90 -8.75 -14.02 -5.65
C SER A 90 -10.07 -14.15 -6.43
N ASN A 91 -10.66 -13.02 -6.83
CA ASN A 91 -11.90 -13.03 -7.61
C ASN A 91 -11.68 -13.59 -9.02
N MET A 92 -10.56 -13.27 -9.67
CA MET A 92 -10.20 -13.86 -10.96
C MET A 92 -9.99 -15.38 -10.85
N ASP A 93 -9.21 -15.86 -9.86
CA ASP A 93 -9.00 -17.30 -9.65
C ASP A 93 -10.32 -18.06 -9.48
N SER A 94 -11.21 -17.55 -8.63
CA SER A 94 -12.51 -18.20 -8.39
C SER A 94 -13.40 -18.20 -9.65
N THR A 95 -13.32 -17.14 -10.46
CA THR A 95 -14.06 -17.05 -11.73
C THR A 95 -13.51 -18.02 -12.76
N GLU A 96 -12.18 -18.17 -12.86
CA GLU A 96 -11.55 -19.14 -13.77
C GLU A 96 -11.88 -20.58 -13.38
N ILE A 97 -11.75 -20.93 -12.09
CA ILE A 97 -12.11 -22.26 -11.58
C ILE A 97 -13.57 -22.58 -11.92
N ARG A 98 -14.47 -21.62 -11.71
CA ARG A 98 -15.89 -21.78 -12.03
C ARG A 98 -16.10 -21.98 -13.54
N SER A 99 -15.50 -21.13 -14.37
CA SER A 99 -15.62 -21.21 -15.83
C SER A 99 -15.12 -22.56 -16.37
N SER A 100 -13.94 -23.01 -15.92
CA SER A 100 -13.38 -24.30 -16.33
C SER A 100 -14.21 -25.49 -15.85
N SER A 101 -14.80 -25.42 -14.66
CA SER A 101 -15.73 -26.46 -14.17
C SER A 101 -17.01 -26.53 -15.00
N GLU A 102 -17.61 -25.39 -15.34
CA GLU A 102 -18.80 -25.34 -16.18
C GLU A 102 -18.51 -25.84 -17.60
N PHE A 103 -17.35 -25.46 -18.16
CA PHE A 103 -16.93 -25.94 -19.48
C PHE A 103 -16.76 -27.46 -19.51
N LYS A 104 -16.08 -28.05 -18.51
CA LYS A 104 -15.96 -29.51 -18.36
C LYS A 104 -17.31 -30.20 -18.19
N ASN A 105 -18.26 -29.57 -17.48
CA ASN A 105 -19.61 -30.10 -17.34
C ASN A 105 -20.34 -30.15 -18.69
N ILE A 106 -20.28 -29.06 -19.46
CA ILE A 106 -20.87 -28.99 -20.81
C ILE A 106 -20.21 -30.02 -21.73
N GLU A 107 -18.88 -30.15 -21.70
CA GLU A 107 -18.16 -31.17 -22.45
C GLU A 107 -18.64 -32.58 -22.10
N SER A 108 -18.77 -32.92 -20.81
CA SER A 108 -19.28 -34.24 -20.38
C SER A 108 -20.71 -34.53 -20.84
N ARG A 109 -21.55 -33.49 -20.95
CA ARG A 109 -22.94 -33.60 -21.44
C ARG A 109 -23.02 -33.73 -22.96
N LEU A 110 -22.06 -33.18 -23.69
CA LEU A 110 -21.99 -33.23 -25.15
C LEU A 110 -21.21 -34.43 -25.67
N GLY A 111 -20.23 -34.93 -24.92
CA GLY A 111 -19.38 -36.07 -25.26
C GLY A 111 -19.94 -37.42 -24.85
N GLY A 112 -21.27 -37.58 -24.86
CA GLY A 112 -22.01 -38.72 -24.31
C GLY A 112 -21.32 -40.08 -24.44
N GLU A 113 -21.34 -40.83 -23.34
CA GLU A 113 -21.15 -42.28 -23.33
C GLU A 113 -21.95 -42.88 -24.49
N GLY A 114 -21.22 -43.49 -25.43
CA GLY A 114 -21.82 -44.33 -26.45
C GLY A 114 -22.56 -45.49 -25.78
N GLY A 115 -23.88 -45.49 -25.97
CA GLY A 115 -24.68 -46.72 -25.99
C GLY A 115 -24.48 -47.46 -27.31
#